data_AF-A0A6L4WPM1-F1
#
_entry.id   AF-A0A6L4WPM1-F1
#
_cell.length_a   1.000
_cell.length_b   1.000
_cell.length_c   1.000
_cell.angle_alpha   90.00
_cell.angle_beta   90.00
_cell.angle_gamma   90.00
#
_symmetry.space_group_name_H-M   'P 1'
#
loop_
_entity.id
_entity.type
_entity.pdbx_description
1 polymer ?
#
loop_
_entity_poly.entity_id
_entity_poly.type
_entity_poly.pdbx_seq_one_letter_code
_entity_poly.pdbx_strand_id
1 'polypeptide(L)'
;MTKNAIGSIFFLAFSSFYFFNVFSIKKMPGSQFEVMTASTFPFYLGLGGIIISSLILVLSFVKKDNDFLTLEYLRKLDFKTTFYFVLAMLFYGFTIRTLGFIIATIIFLTIGFLLLKEKNIKRILLISSGVSIGFYLLLNNVLGVYIDPGMVYEYFVGVES
;
A
#
# COMPACT_ATOMS: atom_id res chain seq x y z
N MET A 1 23.15 17.40 3.12
CA MET A 1 22.58 16.28 3.89
C MET A 1 22.68 15.02 3.05
N THR A 2 22.86 13.86 3.70
CA THR A 2 22.91 12.56 3.02
C THR A 2 21.55 12.23 2.44
N LYS A 3 21.52 11.41 1.39
CA LYS A 3 20.25 10.94 0.79
C LYS A 3 19.35 10.28 1.83
N ASN A 4 19.92 9.47 2.70
CA ASN A 4 19.21 8.72 3.73
C ASN A 4 18.61 9.63 4.81
N ALA A 5 19.30 10.69 5.21
CA ALA A 5 18.77 11.67 6.16
C ALA A 5 17.60 12.46 5.57
N ILE A 6 17.70 12.89 4.31
CA ILE A 6 16.61 13.64 3.65
C ILE A 6 15.38 12.73 3.50
N GLY A 7 15.58 11.50 3.05
CA GLY A 7 14.50 10.52 2.89
C GLY A 7 13.83 10.18 4.23
N SER A 8 14.60 10.00 5.30
CA SER A 8 14.05 9.69 6.61
C SER A 8 13.29 10.86 7.23
N ILE A 9 13.76 12.11 7.07
CA ILE A 9 13.01 13.29 7.53
C ILE A 9 11.67 13.40 6.79
N PHE A 10 11.67 13.24 5.46
CA PHE A 10 10.43 13.28 4.68
C PHE A 10 9.47 12.17 5.11
N PHE A 11 9.97 10.94 5.26
CA PHE A 11 9.16 9.80 5.68
C PHE A 11 8.65 9.92 7.12
N LEU A 12 9.46 10.51 8.01
CA LEU A 12 9.07 10.81 9.40
C LEU A 12 7.95 11.84 9.43
N ALA A 13 8.08 12.94 8.68
CA ALA A 13 7.04 13.96 8.56
C ALA A 13 5.73 13.37 8.03
N PHE A 14 5.80 12.59 6.94
CA PHE A 14 4.65 11.90 6.36
C PHE A 14 3.98 10.93 7.35
N SER A 15 4.78 10.09 8.02
CA SER A 15 4.27 9.11 8.99
C SER A 15 3.67 9.77 10.22
N SER A 16 4.26 10.87 10.69
CA SER A 16 3.76 11.65 11.83
C SER A 16 2.45 12.35 11.50
N PHE A 17 2.35 12.95 10.30
CA PHE A 17 1.11 13.51 9.79
C PHE A 17 0.02 12.44 9.70
N TYR A 18 0.35 11.28 9.14
CA TYR A 18 -0.58 10.17 9.01
C TYR A 18 -1.06 9.66 10.39
N PHE A 19 -0.13 9.45 11.34
CA PHE A 19 -0.43 9.02 12.71
C PHE A 19 -1.30 10.02 13.46
N PHE A 20 -1.03 11.32 13.32
CA PHE A 20 -1.83 12.38 13.95
C PHE A 20 -3.29 12.37 13.45
N ASN A 21 -3.50 12.16 12.15
CA ASN A 21 -4.83 12.11 11.56
C ASN A 21 -5.66 10.89 11.99
N VAL A 22 -5.03 9.83 12.52
CA VAL A 22 -5.74 8.64 13.01
C VAL A 22 -6.74 8.98 14.11
N PHE A 23 -6.40 9.92 14.99
CA PHE A 23 -7.26 10.32 16.10
C PHE A 23 -8.50 11.12 15.63
N SER A 24 -8.48 11.63 14.40
CA SER A 24 -9.62 12.31 13.78
C SER A 24 -10.59 11.35 13.07
N ILE A 25 -10.26 10.06 12.95
CA ILE A 25 -11.13 9.07 12.31
C ILE A 25 -12.34 8.80 13.21
N LYS A 26 -13.52 9.20 12.74
CA LYS A 26 -14.78 8.93 13.44
C LYS A 26 -15.06 7.43 13.42
N LYS A 27 -15.09 6.81 14.60
CA LYS A 27 -15.49 5.41 14.77
C LYS A 27 -17.00 5.29 14.65
N MET A 28 -17.48 4.30 13.90
CA MET A 28 -18.91 4.04 13.79
C MET A 28 -19.43 3.40 15.07
N PRO A 29 -20.65 3.73 15.53
CA PRO A 29 -21.26 3.05 16.68
C PRO A 29 -21.36 1.55 16.38
N GLY A 30 -20.78 0.71 17.25
CA GLY A 30 -20.68 -0.74 17.05
C GLY A 30 -19.30 -1.25 16.61
N SER A 31 -18.42 -0.40 16.07
CA SER A 31 -17.08 -0.81 15.59
C SER A 31 -16.09 -1.20 16.68
N GLN A 32 -16.49 -1.09 17.95
CA GLN A 32 -15.71 -1.48 19.14
C GLN A 32 -15.68 -3.00 19.35
N PHE A 33 -16.58 -3.73 18.70
CA PHE A 33 -16.64 -5.20 18.74
C PHE A 33 -15.92 -5.85 17.55
N GLU A 34 -15.45 -5.05 16.60
CA GLU A 34 -14.66 -5.53 15.48
C GLU A 34 -13.21 -5.79 15.94
N VAL A 35 -12.61 -6.87 15.45
CA VAL A 35 -11.19 -7.18 15.70
C VAL A 35 -10.29 -6.04 15.20
N MET A 36 -10.73 -5.34 14.16
CA MET A 36 -9.94 -4.30 13.53
C MET A 36 -10.82 -3.18 12.95
N THR A 37 -10.76 -2.00 13.56
CA THR A 37 -11.50 -0.80 13.14
C THR A 37 -10.80 -0.07 11.97
N ALA A 38 -11.53 0.82 11.28
CA ALA A 38 -11.00 1.70 10.22
C ALA A 38 -9.73 2.50 10.60
N SER A 39 -9.52 2.80 11.89
CA SER A 39 -8.34 3.53 12.38
C SER A 39 -7.12 2.63 12.64
N THR A 40 -7.28 1.31 12.71
CA THR A 40 -6.24 0.40 13.19
C THR A 40 -5.07 0.28 12.21
N PHE A 41 -5.34 0.09 10.91
CA PHE A 41 -4.28 0.11 9.89
C PHE A 41 -3.55 1.46 9.85
N PRO A 42 -4.24 2.61 9.79
CA PRO A 42 -3.61 3.91 9.88
C PRO A 42 -2.70 4.08 11.11
N PHE A 43 -3.16 3.63 12.28
CA PHE A 43 -2.41 3.70 13.53
C PHE A 43 -1.07 2.97 13.45
N TYR A 44 -1.09 1.68 13.08
CA TYR A 44 0.12 0.86 13.06
C TYR A 44 1.07 1.27 11.94
N LEU A 45 0.55 1.68 10.77
CA LEU A 45 1.38 2.20 9.69
C LEU A 45 2.07 3.51 10.07
N GLY A 46 1.35 4.43 10.71
CA GLY A 46 1.92 5.69 11.20
C GLY A 46 2.99 5.44 12.26
N LEU A 47 2.69 4.60 13.27
CA LEU A 47 3.62 4.27 14.34
C LEU A 47 4.88 3.56 13.83
N GLY A 48 4.70 2.53 13.00
CA GLY A 48 5.81 1.80 12.38
C GLY A 48 6.67 2.71 11.50
N GLY A 49 6.03 3.58 10.72
CA GLY A 49 6.71 4.58 9.89
C GLY A 49 7.56 5.55 10.71
N ILE A 50 7.04 6.04 11.85
CA ILE A 50 7.78 6.89 12.79
C ILE A 50 9.00 6.15 13.35
N ILE A 51 8.83 4.91 13.82
CA ILE A 51 9.93 4.11 14.39
C ILE A 51 11.02 3.86 13.35
N ILE A 52 10.65 3.38 12.15
CA ILE A 52 11.60 3.04 11.09
C ILE A 52 12.33 4.29 10.58
N SER A 53 11.62 5.39 10.32
CA SER A 53 12.26 6.64 9.88
C SER A 53 13.19 7.22 10.93
N SER A 54 12.80 7.19 12.21
CA SER A 54 13.66 7.63 13.31
C SER A 54 14.94 6.80 13.38
N LEU A 55 14.84 5.49 13.22
CA LEU A 55 16.00 4.58 13.20
C LEU A 55 16.93 4.89 12.01
N ILE A 56 16.39 5.06 10.81
CA ILE A 56 17.17 5.42 9.61
C ILE A 56 17.85 6.79 9.81
N LEU A 57 17.16 7.76 10.41
CA LEU A 57 17.71 9.08 10.69
C LEU A 57 18.90 9.00 11.66
N VAL A 58 18.75 8.29 12.78
CA VAL A 58 19.84 8.08 13.75
C VAL A 58 21.02 7.36 13.09
N LEU A 59 20.76 6.28 12.32
CA LEU A 59 21.80 5.54 11.61
C LEU A 59 22.56 6.42 10.60
N SER A 60 21.88 7.35 9.94
CA SER A 60 22.51 8.29 9.01
C SER A 60 23.40 9.34 9.69
N PHE A 61 23.26 9.58 10.99
CA PHE A 61 24.17 10.44 11.74
C PHE A 61 25.35 9.66 12.34
N VAL A 62 25.11 8.42 12.76
CA VAL A 62 26.15 7.54 13.34
C VAL A 62 27.10 7.02 12.27
N LYS A 63 26.56 6.56 11.13
CA LYS A 63 27.35 6.22 9.95
C LYS A 63 27.46 7.49 9.11
N LYS A 64 28.67 8.04 9.01
CA LYS A 64 28.96 9.18 8.15
C LYS A 64 28.84 8.74 6.69
N ASP A 65 27.60 8.69 6.24
CA ASP A 65 27.22 8.25 4.91
C ASP A 65 27.71 9.31 3.92
N ASN A 66 28.56 8.92 2.97
CA ASN A 66 29.16 9.86 2.01
C ASN A 66 28.28 10.02 0.75
N ASP A 67 27.12 9.36 0.70
CA ASP A 67 26.14 9.50 -0.37
C ASP A 67 25.31 10.78 -0.21
N PHE A 68 25.88 11.87 -0.70
CA PHE A 68 25.19 13.15 -0.82
C PHE A 68 24.14 13.09 -1.93
N LEU A 69 23.03 13.79 -1.70
CA LEU A 69 21.95 13.89 -2.68
C LEU A 69 22.35 14.86 -3.80
N THR A 70 22.82 14.31 -4.92
CA THR A 70 23.29 15.08 -6.09
C THR A 70 22.22 15.14 -7.18
N LEU A 71 22.20 16.23 -7.96
CA LEU A 71 21.24 16.42 -9.05
C LEU A 71 21.38 15.35 -10.15
N GLU A 72 22.59 14.83 -10.37
CA GLU A 72 22.84 13.69 -11.24
C GLU A 72 22.18 12.39 -10.75
N TYR A 73 22.15 12.18 -9.42
CA TYR A 73 21.47 11.03 -8.83
C TYR A 73 19.97 11.09 -9.08
N LEU A 74 19.36 12.26 -8.92
CA LEU A 74 17.94 12.47 -9.23
C LEU A 74 17.64 12.16 -10.70
N ARG A 75 18.50 12.58 -11.64
CA ARG A 75 18.33 12.31 -13.07
C ARG A 75 18.43 10.82 -13.43
N LYS A 76 19.11 10.01 -12.61
CA LYS A 76 19.21 8.54 -12.79
C LYS A 76 17.99 7.78 -12.25
N LEU A 77 17.09 8.42 -11.51
CA LEU A 77 15.88 7.76 -11.00
C LEU A 77 14.89 7.47 -12.13
N ASP A 78 14.27 6.30 -12.10
CA ASP A 78 13.24 5.90 -13.05
C ASP A 78 11.86 6.49 -12.66
N PHE A 79 11.72 7.79 -12.89
CA PHE A 79 10.46 8.50 -12.69
C PHE A 79 9.35 8.01 -13.61
N LYS A 80 9.70 7.49 -14.79
CA LYS A 80 8.74 6.97 -15.75
C LYS A 80 8.03 5.74 -15.20
N THR A 81 8.77 4.76 -14.71
CA THR A 81 8.20 3.55 -14.10
C THR A 81 7.41 3.90 -12.83
N THR A 82 7.95 4.79 -11.98
CA THR A 82 7.24 5.28 -10.79
C THR A 82 5.88 5.91 -11.15
N PHE A 83 5.84 6.75 -12.18
CA PHE A 83 4.61 7.38 -12.64
C PHE A 83 3.56 6.36 -13.13
N TYR A 84 3.99 5.33 -13.86
CA TYR A 84 3.06 4.26 -14.26
C TYR A 84 2.52 3.46 -13.08
N PHE A 85 3.32 3.26 -12.03
CA PHE A 85 2.82 2.65 -10.80
C PHE A 85 1.75 3.50 -10.12
N VAL A 86 1.94 4.82 -10.07
CA VAL A 86 0.91 5.74 -9.55
C VAL A 86 -0.38 5.64 -10.36
N LEU A 87 -0.29 5.63 -11.70
CA LEU A 87 -1.45 5.43 -12.56
C LEU A 87 -2.13 4.07 -12.31
N ALA A 88 -1.36 3.00 -12.14
CA ALA A 88 -1.89 1.68 -11.83
C ALA A 88 -2.61 1.65 -10.47
N MET A 89 -2.09 2.36 -9.45
CA MET A 89 -2.72 2.49 -8.14
C MET A 89 -4.05 3.26 -8.23
N LEU A 90 -4.09 4.35 -9.00
CA LEU A 90 -5.34 5.09 -9.25
C LEU A 90 -6.36 4.22 -9.97
N PHE A 91 -5.95 3.53 -11.04
CA PHE A 91 -6.79 2.58 -11.77
C PHE A 91 -7.36 1.48 -10.85
N TYR A 92 -6.52 0.91 -9.98
CA TYR A 92 -6.95 -0.05 -8.96
C TYR A 92 -8.01 0.55 -8.03
N GLY A 93 -7.79 1.76 -7.50
CA GLY A 93 -8.74 2.44 -6.63
C GLY A 93 -10.11 2.67 -7.27
N PHE A 94 -10.16 2.95 -8.58
CA PHE A 94 -11.44 3.10 -9.30
C PHE A 94 -12.11 1.76 -9.61
N THR A 95 -11.33 0.72 -9.90
CA THR A 95 -11.86 -0.58 -10.33
C THR A 95 -12.25 -1.49 -9.16
N ILE A 96 -11.72 -1.29 -7.97
CA ILE A 96 -11.98 -2.14 -6.80
C ILE A 96 -13.48 -2.28 -6.47
N ARG A 97 -14.27 -1.20 -6.61
CA ARG A 97 -15.72 -1.23 -6.36
C ARG A 97 -16.47 -2.04 -7.42
N THR A 98 -16.00 -2.01 -8.66
CA THR A 98 -16.67 -2.68 -9.79
C THR A 98 -16.28 -4.14 -9.89
N LEU A 99 -14.97 -4.41 -9.91
CA LEU A 99 -14.41 -5.75 -10.10
C LEU A 99 -14.29 -6.55 -8.81
N GLY A 100 -14.34 -5.88 -7.66
CA GLY A 100 -14.06 -6.48 -6.36
C GLY A 100 -12.58 -6.56 -6.05
N PHE A 101 -12.27 -6.79 -4.78
CA PHE A 101 -10.89 -6.82 -4.30
C PHE A 101 -10.01 -7.86 -5.00
N ILE A 102 -10.52 -9.08 -5.21
CA ILE A 102 -9.72 -10.18 -5.76
C ILE A 102 -9.28 -9.85 -7.19
N ILE A 103 -10.25 -9.61 -8.08
CA ILE A 103 -9.98 -9.37 -9.50
C ILE A 103 -9.18 -8.08 -9.69
N ALA A 104 -9.56 -6.99 -9.00
CA ALA A 104 -8.83 -5.73 -9.10
C ALA A 104 -7.37 -5.87 -8.64
N THR A 105 -7.11 -6.61 -7.56
CA THR A 105 -5.75 -6.84 -7.04
C THR A 105 -4.93 -7.72 -7.99
N ILE A 106 -5.52 -8.76 -8.58
CA ILE A 106 -4.83 -9.60 -9.59
C ILE A 106 -4.39 -8.75 -10.78
N ILE A 107 -5.28 -7.90 -11.30
CA ILE A 107 -4.97 -7.00 -12.42
C ILE A 107 -3.88 -6.00 -12.02
N PHE A 108 -4.03 -5.35 -10.85
CA PHE A 108 -3.05 -4.40 -10.34
C PHE A 108 -1.65 -5.02 -10.19
N LEU A 109 -1.54 -6.20 -9.57
CA LEU A 109 -0.27 -6.90 -9.40
C LEU A 109 0.29 -7.36 -10.75
N THR A 110 -0.54 -7.85 -11.66
CA THR A 110 -0.12 -8.22 -13.02
C THR A 110 0.48 -7.03 -13.75
N ILE A 111 -0.20 -5.88 -13.74
CA ILE A 111 0.33 -4.63 -14.31
C ILE A 111 1.64 -4.25 -13.61
N GLY A 112 1.71 -4.32 -12.29
CA GLY A 112 2.92 -4.02 -11.53
C GLY A 112 4.12 -4.89 -11.93
N PHE A 113 3.93 -6.20 -12.05
CA PHE A 113 4.99 -7.11 -12.50
C PHE A 113 5.41 -6.83 -13.96
N LEU A 114 4.47 -6.49 -14.83
CA LEU A 114 4.77 -6.08 -16.21
C LEU A 114 5.54 -4.77 -16.26
N LEU A 115 5.21 -3.79 -15.42
CA LEU A 115 5.96 -2.53 -15.28
C LEU A 115 7.39 -2.78 -14.77
N LEU A 116 7.57 -3.77 -13.89
CA LEU A 116 8.87 -4.26 -13.43
C LEU A 116 9.61 -5.12 -14.48
N LYS A 117 9.03 -5.30 -15.68
CA LYS A 117 9.59 -6.08 -16.80
C LYS A 117 9.80 -7.56 -16.47
N GLU A 118 9.03 -8.11 -15.55
CA GLU A 118 9.00 -9.55 -15.32
C GLU A 118 8.45 -10.25 -16.56
N LYS A 119 9.15 -11.27 -17.06
CA LYS A 119 8.83 -11.92 -18.34
C LYS A 119 8.03 -13.21 -18.18
N ASN A 120 8.01 -13.79 -16.98
CA ASN A 120 7.39 -15.08 -16.77
C ASN A 120 5.90 -14.94 -16.41
N ILE A 121 5.03 -14.95 -17.43
CA ILE A 121 3.57 -14.79 -17.29
C ILE A 121 2.97 -15.80 -16.30
N LYS A 122 3.48 -17.05 -16.27
CA LYS A 122 3.01 -18.07 -15.31
C LYS A 122 3.28 -17.66 -13.87
N ARG A 123 4.49 -17.14 -13.58
CA ARG A 123 4.83 -16.63 -12.23
C ARG A 123 4.01 -15.41 -11.88
N ILE A 124 3.84 -14.48 -12.81
CA ILE A 124 3.04 -13.26 -12.62
C ILE A 124 1.63 -13.62 -12.18
N LEU A 125 0.95 -14.49 -12.93
CA LEU A 125 -0.43 -14.89 -12.62
C LEU A 125 -0.52 -15.69 -11.32
N LEU A 126 0.42 -16.60 -11.06
CA LEU A 126 0.43 -17.42 -9.85
C LEU A 126 0.62 -16.56 -8.59
N ILE A 127 1.61 -15.66 -8.59
CA ILE A 127 1.88 -14.78 -7.46
C ILE A 127 0.73 -13.79 -7.28
N SER A 128 0.24 -13.18 -8.36
CA SER A 128 -0.85 -12.20 -8.28
C SER A 128 -2.13 -12.82 -7.70
N SER A 129 -2.49 -14.02 -8.18
CA SER A 129 -3.66 -14.74 -7.69
C SER A 129 -3.47 -15.21 -6.25
N GLY A 130 -2.30 -15.79 -5.92
CA GLY A 130 -2.01 -16.28 -4.59
C GLY A 130 -1.99 -15.17 -3.54
N VAL A 131 -1.35 -14.04 -3.85
CA VAL A 131 -1.32 -12.87 -2.96
C VAL A 131 -2.73 -12.30 -2.80
N SER A 132 -3.47 -12.12 -3.89
CA SER A 132 -4.81 -11.56 -3.84
C SER A 132 -5.79 -12.41 -3.02
N ILE A 133 -5.84 -13.73 -3.27
CA ILE A 133 -6.69 -14.66 -2.51
C ILE A 133 -6.21 -14.74 -1.05
N GLY A 134 -4.90 -14.79 -0.82
CA GLY A 134 -4.32 -14.83 0.52
C GLY A 134 -4.70 -13.61 1.35
N PHE A 135 -4.60 -12.40 0.77
CA PHE A 135 -5.04 -11.17 1.43
C PHE A 135 -6.55 -11.12 1.66
N TYR A 136 -7.34 -11.58 0.69
CA TYR A 136 -8.79 -11.66 0.85
C TYR A 136 -9.15 -12.55 2.04
N LEU A 137 -8.56 -13.74 2.13
CA LEU A 137 -8.80 -14.67 3.23
C LEU A 137 -8.32 -14.12 4.57
N LEU A 138 -7.16 -13.45 4.59
CA LEU A 138 -6.62 -12.82 5.79
C LEU A 138 -7.54 -11.71 6.28
N LEU A 139 -7.96 -10.81 5.41
CA LEU A 139 -8.81 -9.67 5.79
C LEU A 139 -10.21 -10.14 6.22
N ASN A 140 -10.83 -11.01 5.43
CA ASN A 140 -12.20 -11.45 5.68
C ASN A 140 -12.31 -12.46 6.83
N ASN A 141 -11.44 -13.48 6.89
CA ASN A 141 -11.58 -14.57 7.86
C ASN A 141 -10.70 -14.41 9.11
N VAL A 142 -9.54 -13.75 9.01
CA VAL A 142 -8.63 -13.59 10.16
C VAL A 142 -8.88 -12.27 10.87
N LEU A 143 -8.97 -11.18 10.12
CA LEU A 143 -9.17 -9.84 10.67
C LEU A 143 -10.65 -9.47 10.83
N GLY A 144 -11.57 -10.25 10.25
CA GLY A 144 -13.01 -9.98 10.31
C GLY A 144 -13.43 -8.69 9.60
N VAL A 145 -12.59 -8.18 8.70
CA VAL A 145 -12.86 -6.99 7.91
C VAL A 145 -13.52 -7.43 6.63
N TYR A 146 -14.82 -7.13 6.51
CA TYR A 146 -15.56 -7.43 5.29
C TYR A 146 -15.00 -6.64 4.11
N ILE A 147 -14.76 -7.34 3.01
CA ILE A 147 -14.33 -6.75 1.76
C ILE A 147 -15.34 -7.12 0.69
N ASP A 148 -15.86 -6.09 0.03
CA ASP A 148 -16.82 -6.22 -1.04
C ASP A 148 -16.23 -7.08 -2.20
N PRO A 149 -16.89 -8.20 -2.55
CA PRO A 149 -16.48 -9.07 -3.66
C PRO A 149 -16.66 -8.42 -5.03
N GLY A 150 -17.31 -7.25 -5.11
CA GLY A 150 -17.49 -6.42 -6.28
C GLY A 150 -18.84 -6.60 -6.95
N MET A 151 -19.33 -5.53 -7.59
CA MET A 151 -20.59 -5.51 -8.33
C MET A 151 -20.69 -6.61 -9.40
N VAL A 152 -19.56 -6.99 -10.03
CA VAL A 152 -19.53 -8.09 -11.00
C VAL A 152 -19.94 -9.41 -10.35
N TYR A 153 -19.46 -9.70 -9.15
CA TYR A 153 -19.82 -10.92 -8.43
C TYR A 153 -21.31 -10.93 -8.06
N GLU A 154 -21.83 -9.81 -7.55
CA GLU A 154 -23.24 -9.65 -7.19
C GLU A 154 -24.18 -9.87 -8.38
N TYR A 155 -23.82 -9.32 -9.56
CA TYR A 155 -24.56 -9.52 -10.81
C TYR A 155 -24.62 -11.01 -11.23
N PHE A 156 -23.52 -11.76 -11.08
CA PHE A 156 -23.51 -13.20 -11.41
C PHE A 156 -24.24 -14.07 -10.39
N VAL A 157 -24.28 -13.67 -9.12
CA VAL A 157 -24.96 -14.40 -8.05
C VAL A 157 -26.46 -14.09 -8.00
N GLY A 158 -26.94 -13.13 -8.80
CA GLY A 158 -28.36 -12.80 -8.91
C GLY A 158 -28.90 -12.03 -7.69
N VAL A 159 -28.01 -11.41 -6.91
CA VAL A 159 -28.41 -10.49 -5.85
C VAL A 159 -28.57 -9.13 -6.53
N GLU A 160 -29.72 -8.92 -7.18
CA GLU A 160 -30.09 -7.59 -7.66
C GLU A 160 -30.19 -6.64 -6.46
N SER A 161 -29.51 -5.50 -6.57
CA SER A 161 -29.50 -4.41 -5.59
C SER A 161 -30.80 -3.61 -5.61
#